data_AF-A0A5C5YC14-F1
#
_entry.id   AF-A0A5C5YC14-F1
#
_cell.length_a   1.000
_cell.length_b   1.000
_cell.length_c   1.000
_cell.angle_alpha   90.00
_cell.angle_beta   90.00
_cell.angle_gamma   90.00
#
_symmetry.space_group_name_H-M   'P 1'
#
loop_
_entity.id
_entity.type
_entity.pdbx_description
1 polymer ?
#
loop_
_entity_poly.entity_id
_entity_poly.type
_entity_poly.pdbx_seq_one_letter_code
_entity_poly.pdbx_strand_id
1 'polypeptide(L)'
;MGLVLAILFTMQIGGALVAGLPGLLVGTALYFAARFAPRRVKKLQKNGLQLMGEEKYSEAAEAFATAFQFFDDNRWYDRNRHFTLLDYSGLDWREMMLANCAACHALAGNKNLAKQLYRECLTLYPESRLAKPALLFLEPDNNG
;
A
#
# COMPACT_ATOMS: atom_id res chain seq x y z
N MET A 1 7.46 -5.99 13.65
CA MET A 1 8.67 -5.52 12.92
C MET A 1 9.97 -5.85 13.65
N GLY A 2 10.12 -5.55 14.94
CA GLY A 2 11.37 -5.81 15.69
C GLY A 2 11.81 -7.28 15.72
N LEU A 3 10.88 -8.20 15.96
CA LEU A 3 11.13 -9.64 15.97
C LEU A 3 11.66 -10.17 14.63
N VAL A 4 11.03 -9.78 13.52
CA VAL A 4 11.43 -10.20 12.15
C VAL A 4 12.85 -9.70 11.84
N LEU A 5 13.19 -8.48 12.25
CA LEU A 5 14.53 -7.93 12.04
C LEU A 5 15.58 -8.62 12.92
N ALA A 6 15.23 -9.01 14.14
CA ALA A 6 16.10 -9.80 15.01
C ALA A 6 16.38 -11.20 14.42
N ILE A 7 15.36 -11.85 13.87
CA ILE A 7 15.50 -13.14 13.17
C ILE A 7 16.39 -13.00 11.93
N LEU A 8 16.19 -11.97 11.11
CA LEU A 8 17.05 -11.75 9.94
C LEU A 8 18.51 -11.46 10.33
N PHE A 9 18.73 -10.77 11.46
CA PHE A 9 20.07 -10.51 11.99
C PHE A 9 20.75 -11.78 12.52
N THR A 10 20.03 -12.66 13.23
CA THR A 10 20.60 -13.94 13.66
C THR A 10 20.89 -14.87 12.49
N MET A 11 20.08 -14.83 11.42
CA MET A 11 20.36 -15.56 10.18
C MET A 11 21.62 -15.07 9.47
N GLN A 12 22.01 -13.78 9.58
CA GLN A 12 23.29 -13.29 9.06
C GLN A 12 24.49 -13.92 9.77
N ILE A 13 24.40 -14.03 11.10
CA ILE A 13 25.45 -14.67 11.92
C ILE A 13 25.56 -16.14 11.52
N GLY A 14 24.43 -16.84 11.35
CA GLY A 14 24.42 -18.21 10.84
C GLY A 14 25.03 -18.34 9.43
N GLY A 15 24.69 -17.45 8.51
CA GLY A 15 25.27 -17.42 7.17
C GLY A 15 26.77 -17.17 7.16
N ALA A 16 27.26 -16.31 8.05
CA ALA A 16 28.69 -16.07 8.24
C ALA A 16 29.42 -17.30 8.79
N LEU A 17 28.78 -18.06 9.69
CA LEU A 17 29.35 -19.29 10.24
C LEU A 17 29.44 -20.42 9.20
N VAL A 18 28.48 -20.52 8.27
CA VAL A 18 28.43 -21.59 7.25
C VAL A 18 29.26 -21.26 6.01
N ALA A 19 29.20 -20.01 5.54
CA ALA A 19 29.76 -19.60 4.24
C ALA A 19 30.80 -18.48 4.35
N GLY A 20 31.21 -18.09 5.55
CA GLY A 20 32.20 -17.04 5.78
C GLY A 20 31.75 -15.66 5.29
N LEU A 21 32.71 -14.88 4.78
CA LEU A 21 32.49 -13.50 4.33
C LEU A 21 31.41 -13.37 3.22
N PRO A 22 31.34 -14.24 2.19
CA PRO A 22 30.25 -14.21 1.22
C PRO A 22 28.85 -14.31 1.86
N GLY A 23 28.68 -15.21 2.83
CA GLY A 23 27.42 -15.39 3.55
C GLY A 23 27.01 -14.16 4.34
N LEU A 24 27.97 -13.50 5.00
CA LEU A 24 27.76 -12.26 5.71
C LEU A 24 27.32 -11.13 4.76
N LEU A 25 27.98 -10.97 3.61
CA LEU A 25 27.67 -9.93 2.63
C LEU A 25 26.26 -10.09 2.05
N VAL A 26 25.89 -11.31 1.64
CA VAL A 26 24.55 -11.60 1.11
C VAL A 26 23.48 -11.37 2.18
N GLY A 27 23.69 -11.87 3.40
CA GLY A 27 22.76 -11.65 4.49
C GLY A 27 22.60 -10.16 4.85
N THR A 28 23.69 -9.39 4.80
CA THR A 28 23.68 -7.94 5.02
C THR A 28 22.86 -7.23 3.95
N ALA A 29 23.09 -7.53 2.68
CA ALA A 29 22.32 -6.96 1.57
C ALA A 29 20.82 -7.27 1.70
N LEU A 30 20.45 -8.52 2.01
CA LEU A 30 19.06 -8.94 2.19
C LEU A 30 18.38 -8.21 3.36
N TYR A 31 19.08 -8.04 4.48
CA TYR A 31 18.56 -7.29 5.62
C TYR A 31 18.29 -5.84 5.26
N PHE A 32 19.24 -5.16 4.61
CA PHE A 32 19.03 -3.76 4.19
C PHE A 32 17.86 -3.65 3.22
N ALA A 33 17.75 -4.57 2.25
CA ALA A 33 16.61 -4.62 1.34
C ALA A 33 15.28 -4.76 2.11
N ALA A 34 15.15 -5.76 2.99
CA ALA A 34 13.95 -6.00 3.79
C ALA A 34 13.65 -4.86 4.77
N ARG A 35 14.67 -4.15 5.26
CA ARG A 35 14.53 -3.07 6.24
C ARG A 35 14.16 -1.73 5.60
N PHE A 36 14.63 -1.43 4.40
CA PHE A 36 14.46 -0.10 3.79
C PHE A 36 13.42 -0.07 2.66
N ALA A 37 13.22 -1.15 1.91
CA ALA A 37 12.24 -1.17 0.83
C ALA A 37 10.79 -0.90 1.34
N PRO A 38 10.30 -1.53 2.42
CA PRO A 38 8.95 -1.25 2.91
C PRO A 38 8.75 0.17 3.45
N ARG A 39 9.83 0.85 3.90
CA ARG A 39 9.71 2.16 4.54
C ARG A 39 9.29 3.25 3.57
N ARG A 40 9.80 3.22 2.34
CA ARG A 40 9.45 4.21 1.31
C ARG A 40 7.95 4.12 0.98
N VAL A 41 7.48 2.90 0.79
CA VAL A 41 6.07 2.60 0.50
C VAL A 41 5.16 2.99 1.66
N LYS A 42 5.49 2.60 2.89
CA LYS A 42 4.69 3.00 4.07
C LYS A 42 4.68 4.51 4.28
N LYS A 43 5.73 5.22 3.86
CA LYS A 43 5.76 6.69 3.89
C LYS A 43 4.76 7.30 2.91
N LEU A 44 4.60 6.75 1.71
CA LEU A 44 3.61 7.22 0.73
C LEU A 44 2.18 7.10 1.28
N GLN A 45 1.81 5.92 1.78
CA GLN A 45 0.49 5.73 2.40
C GLN A 45 0.30 6.60 3.64
N LYS A 46 1.30 6.67 4.52
CA LYS A 46 1.22 7.51 5.73
C LYS A 46 1.00 8.98 5.39
N ASN A 47 1.62 9.49 4.33
CA ASN A 47 1.44 10.86 3.88
C ASN A 47 -0.01 11.14 3.49
N GLY A 48 -0.59 10.29 2.63
CA GLY A 48 -2.01 10.43 2.23
C GLY A 48 -2.96 10.34 3.42
N LEU A 49 -2.73 9.39 4.33
CA LEU A 49 -3.55 9.23 5.55
C LEU A 49 -3.41 10.43 6.51
N GLN A 50 -2.21 11.00 6.63
CA GLN A 50 -1.99 12.20 7.44
C GLN A 50 -2.75 13.39 6.87
N LEU A 51 -2.61 13.66 5.58
CA LEU A 51 -3.35 14.75 4.90
C LEU A 51 -4.86 14.56 5.01
N MET A 52 -5.34 13.32 4.87
CA MET A 52 -6.75 12.98 5.05
C MET A 52 -7.22 13.25 6.48
N GLY A 53 -6.42 12.92 7.49
CA GLY A 53 -6.70 13.21 8.91
C GLY A 53 -6.61 14.70 9.26
N GLU A 54 -5.88 15.49 8.48
CA GLU A 54 -5.83 16.96 8.54
C GLU A 54 -6.95 17.63 7.70
N GLU A 55 -7.88 16.84 7.14
CA GLU A 55 -8.99 17.26 6.28
C GLU A 55 -8.56 17.97 4.97
N LYS A 56 -7.28 17.84 4.59
CA LYS A 56 -6.73 18.34 3.32
C LYS A 56 -7.02 17.36 2.19
N TYR A 57 -8.29 17.14 1.91
CA TYR A 57 -8.74 16.06 1.04
C TYR A 57 -8.23 16.15 -0.41
N SER A 58 -8.06 17.36 -0.95
CA SER A 58 -7.49 17.53 -2.30
C SER A 58 -6.03 17.08 -2.36
N GLU A 59 -5.21 17.52 -1.40
CA GLU A 59 -3.80 17.14 -1.30
C GLU A 59 -3.65 15.63 -1.00
N ALA A 60 -4.55 15.09 -0.15
CA ALA A 60 -4.60 13.67 0.13
C ALA A 60 -4.91 12.83 -1.12
N ALA A 61 -5.87 13.28 -1.95
CA ALA A 61 -6.20 12.62 -3.21
C ALA A 61 -4.99 12.61 -4.16
N GLU A 62 -4.27 13.72 -4.31
CA GLU A 62 -3.05 13.79 -5.11
C GLU A 62 -1.94 12.86 -4.58
N ALA A 63 -1.77 12.80 -3.26
CA ALA A 63 -0.81 11.90 -2.62
C ALA A 63 -1.16 10.42 -2.90
N PHE A 64 -2.44 10.04 -2.81
CA PHE A 64 -2.90 8.69 -3.11
C PHE A 64 -2.81 8.36 -4.61
N ALA A 65 -3.14 9.30 -5.51
CA ALA A 65 -2.99 9.13 -6.95
C ALA A 65 -1.51 8.91 -7.34
N THR A 66 -0.61 9.70 -6.77
CA THR A 66 0.85 9.54 -6.96
C THR A 66 1.32 8.18 -6.44
N ALA A 67 0.83 7.75 -5.28
CA ALA A 67 1.15 6.44 -4.74
C ALA A 67 0.60 5.30 -5.62
N PHE A 68 -0.62 5.44 -6.16
CA PHE A 68 -1.20 4.50 -7.11
C PHE A 68 -0.32 4.35 -8.36
N GLN A 69 0.06 5.48 -8.98
CA GLN A 69 0.95 5.51 -10.15
C GLN A 69 2.27 4.78 -9.86
N PHE A 70 2.90 5.05 -8.70
CA PHE A 70 4.12 4.37 -8.30
C PHE A 70 3.96 2.84 -8.30
N PHE A 71 2.88 2.31 -7.74
CA PHE A 71 2.66 0.86 -7.73
C PHE A 71 2.23 0.30 -9.07
N ASP A 72 1.55 1.08 -9.91
CA ASP A 72 1.21 0.66 -11.27
C ASP A 72 2.47 0.54 -12.15
N ASP A 73 3.38 1.51 -12.06
CA ASP A 73 4.69 1.47 -12.73
C ASP A 73 5.59 0.35 -12.17
N ASN A 74 5.38 -0.02 -10.91
CA ASN A 74 6.21 -0.98 -10.18
C ASN A 74 5.44 -2.21 -9.70
N ARG A 75 4.62 -2.82 -10.59
CA ARG A 75 3.74 -3.97 -10.24
C ARG A 75 4.43 -5.12 -9.53
N TRP A 76 5.72 -5.31 -9.77
CA TRP A 76 6.50 -6.37 -9.13
C TRP A 76 6.59 -6.19 -7.62
N TYR A 77 6.56 -4.97 -7.08
CA TYR A 77 6.54 -4.73 -5.64
C TYR A 77 5.26 -5.27 -5.02
N ASP A 78 4.10 -4.94 -5.60
CA ASP A 78 2.80 -5.32 -5.05
C ASP A 78 2.53 -6.83 -5.22
N ARG A 79 2.95 -7.40 -6.37
CA ARG A 79 2.90 -8.85 -6.63
C ARG A 79 3.72 -9.65 -5.62
N ASN A 80 4.84 -9.10 -5.15
CA ASN A 80 5.74 -9.75 -4.19
C ASN A 80 5.66 -9.10 -2.79
N ARG A 81 4.55 -8.42 -2.45
CA ARG A 81 4.40 -7.58 -1.24
C ARG A 81 4.75 -8.29 0.06
N HIS A 82 4.53 -9.60 0.15
CA HIS A 82 4.91 -10.40 1.32
C HIS A 82 6.40 -10.33 1.61
N PHE A 83 7.23 -10.23 0.58
CA PHE A 83 8.69 -10.14 0.68
C PHE A 83 9.20 -8.70 0.60
N THR A 84 8.61 -7.90 -0.29
CA THR A 84 9.09 -6.54 -0.57
C THR A 84 8.57 -5.50 0.42
N LEU A 85 7.36 -5.69 0.95
CA LEU A 85 6.67 -4.76 1.86
C LEU A 85 6.46 -5.36 3.27
N LEU A 86 6.68 -6.67 3.42
CA LEU A 86 6.36 -7.44 4.62
C LEU A 86 4.90 -7.23 5.03
N ASP A 87 4.02 -7.17 4.02
CA ASP A 87 2.59 -6.97 4.19
C ASP A 87 1.82 -8.25 3.87
N TYR A 88 0.91 -8.61 4.75
CA TYR A 88 0.06 -9.80 4.69
C TYR A 88 -1.44 -9.45 4.77
N SER A 89 -1.79 -8.16 4.65
CA SER A 89 -3.16 -7.65 4.77
C SER A 89 -4.16 -8.20 3.75
N GLY A 90 -3.71 -9.00 2.78
CA GLY A 90 -4.53 -9.56 1.70
C GLY A 90 -4.95 -8.54 0.64
N LEU A 91 -4.84 -7.24 0.93
CA LEU A 91 -5.22 -6.14 0.07
C LEU A 91 -4.06 -5.72 -0.83
N ASP A 92 -4.36 -5.44 -2.10
CA ASP A 92 -3.38 -4.90 -3.05
C ASP A 92 -3.14 -3.41 -2.75
N TRP A 93 -1.89 -2.95 -2.81
CA TRP A 93 -1.59 -1.55 -2.49
C TRP A 93 -2.19 -0.59 -3.51
N ARG A 94 -2.22 -0.95 -4.79
CA ARG A 94 -2.92 -0.16 -5.83
C ARG A 94 -4.41 -0.05 -5.53
N GLU A 95 -5.07 -1.16 -5.18
CA GLU A 95 -6.48 -1.15 -4.76
C GLU A 95 -6.70 -0.16 -3.62
N MET A 96 -5.87 -0.24 -2.60
CA MET A 96 -5.94 0.62 -1.43
C MET A 96 -5.69 2.10 -1.76
N MET A 97 -4.69 2.42 -2.59
CA MET A 97 -4.40 3.79 -2.98
C MET A 97 -5.53 4.38 -3.82
N LEU A 98 -6.06 3.62 -4.78
CA LEU A 98 -7.17 4.06 -5.63
C LEU A 98 -8.46 4.27 -4.83
N ALA A 99 -8.80 3.33 -3.95
CA ALA A 99 -9.97 3.45 -3.08
C ALA A 99 -9.84 4.64 -2.11
N ASN A 100 -8.66 4.87 -1.54
CA ASN A 100 -8.44 6.03 -0.67
C ASN A 100 -8.46 7.36 -1.44
N CYS A 101 -7.98 7.39 -2.69
CA CYS A 101 -8.13 8.55 -3.57
C CYS A 101 -9.62 8.87 -3.80
N ALA A 102 -10.42 7.87 -4.13
CA ALA A 102 -11.86 8.01 -4.28
C ALA A 102 -12.54 8.49 -2.98
N ALA A 103 -12.12 7.97 -1.82
CA ALA A 103 -12.61 8.41 -0.51
C ALA A 103 -12.31 9.90 -0.26
N CYS A 104 -11.11 10.36 -0.59
CA CYS A 104 -10.74 11.78 -0.47
C CYS A 104 -11.61 12.66 -1.36
N HIS A 105 -11.88 12.26 -2.61
CA HIS A 105 -12.82 12.98 -3.47
C HIS A 105 -14.24 13.01 -2.90
N ALA A 106 -14.71 11.92 -2.28
CA ALA A 106 -16.02 11.89 -1.64
C ALA A 106 -16.10 12.87 -0.46
N LEU A 107 -15.08 12.89 0.40
CA LEU A 107 -14.97 13.79 1.55
C LEU A 107 -14.82 15.25 1.14
N ALA A 108 -14.16 15.52 0.00
CA ALA A 108 -14.09 16.84 -0.62
C ALA A 108 -15.41 17.31 -1.27
N GLY A 109 -16.47 16.48 -1.26
CA GLY A 109 -17.77 16.80 -1.88
C GLY A 109 -17.87 16.43 -3.37
N ASN A 110 -16.79 15.93 -3.98
CA ASN A 110 -16.75 15.54 -5.40
C ASN A 110 -17.31 14.12 -5.61
N LYS A 111 -18.57 13.92 -5.24
CA LYS A 111 -19.22 12.59 -5.21
C LYS A 111 -19.23 11.87 -6.56
N ASN A 112 -19.41 12.58 -7.67
CA ASN A 112 -19.43 11.95 -9.00
C ASN A 112 -18.07 11.36 -9.37
N LEU A 113 -16.99 12.10 -9.12
CA LEU A 113 -15.63 11.62 -9.36
C LEU A 113 -15.28 10.46 -8.44
N ALA A 114 -15.68 10.55 -7.15
CA ALA A 114 -15.49 9.44 -6.22
C ALA A 114 -16.17 8.15 -6.71
N LYS A 115 -17.42 8.23 -7.19
CA LYS A 115 -18.13 7.09 -7.77
C LYS A 115 -17.40 6.51 -8.98
N GLN A 116 -16.93 7.36 -9.88
CA GLN A 116 -16.16 6.93 -11.06
C GLN A 116 -14.90 6.16 -10.64
N LEU A 117 -14.12 6.71 -9.71
CA LEU A 117 -12.89 6.07 -9.22
C LEU A 117 -13.16 4.76 -8.48
N TYR A 118 -14.23 4.67 -7.69
CA TYR A 118 -14.62 3.40 -7.07
C TYR A 118 -15.07 2.36 -8.10
N ARG A 119 -15.77 2.76 -9.18
CA ARG A 119 -16.15 1.85 -10.27
C ARG A 119 -14.91 1.38 -11.05
N GLU A 120 -13.94 2.26 -11.27
CA GLU A 120 -12.63 1.89 -11.82
C GLU A 120 -11.92 0.89 -10.89
N CYS A 121 -11.92 1.15 -9.59
CA CYS A 121 -11.37 0.22 -8.60
C CYS A 121 -12.04 -1.16 -8.69
N LEU A 122 -13.37 -1.23 -8.82
CA LEU A 122 -14.08 -2.50 -9.01
C LEU A 122 -13.81 -3.18 -10.37
N THR A 123 -13.46 -2.41 -11.39
CA THR A 123 -13.04 -2.97 -12.68
C THR A 123 -11.70 -3.69 -12.56
N LEU A 124 -10.78 -3.13 -11.77
CA LEU A 124 -9.46 -3.71 -11.52
C LEU A 124 -9.47 -4.77 -10.40
N TYR A 125 -10.33 -4.58 -9.41
CA TYR A 125 -10.45 -5.37 -8.18
C TYR A 125 -11.94 -5.68 -7.91
N PRO A 126 -12.53 -6.66 -8.62
CA PRO A 126 -13.96 -6.96 -8.52
C PRO A 126 -14.41 -7.33 -7.11
N GLU A 127 -13.51 -7.84 -6.26
CA GLU A 127 -13.77 -8.22 -4.88
C GLU A 127 -13.33 -7.17 -3.85
N SER A 128 -13.16 -5.91 -4.28
CA SER A 128 -12.66 -4.87 -3.40
C SER A 128 -13.55 -4.65 -2.19
N ARG A 129 -12.97 -4.87 -1.01
CA ARG A 129 -13.64 -4.68 0.28
C ARG A 129 -13.74 -3.20 0.67
N LEU A 130 -13.07 -2.32 -0.07
CA LEU A 130 -13.14 -0.87 0.11
C LEU A 130 -14.15 -0.23 -0.85
N ALA A 131 -14.10 -0.59 -2.14
CA ALA A 131 -14.91 0.07 -3.15
C ALA A 131 -16.39 -0.33 -3.14
N LYS A 132 -16.71 -1.63 -2.94
CA LYS A 132 -18.10 -2.12 -2.88
C LYS A 132 -18.96 -1.36 -1.84
N PRO A 133 -18.59 -1.31 -0.54
CA PRO A 133 -19.41 -0.62 0.45
C PRO A 133 -19.43 0.89 0.25
N ALA A 134 -18.34 1.50 -0.23
CA ALA A 134 -18.29 2.93 -0.46
C ALA A 134 -19.24 3.38 -1.59
N LEU A 135 -19.34 2.60 -2.68
CA LEU A 135 -20.31 2.87 -3.75
C LEU A 135 -21.75 2.73 -3.27
N LEU A 136 -22.06 1.68 -2.51
CA LEU A 136 -23.39 1.49 -1.92
C LEU A 136 -23.81 2.71 -1.08
N PHE A 137 -22.88 3.28 -0.31
CA PHE A 137 -23.16 4.47 0.50
C PHE A 137 -23.34 5.75 -0.33
N LEU A 138 -22.61 5.89 -1.45
CA LEU A 138 -22.69 7.06 -2.33
C LEU A 138 -23.85 6.99 -3.33
N GLU A 139 -24.34 5.79 -3.59
CA GLU A 139 -25.50 5.46 -4.42
C GLU A 139 -26.50 4.67 -3.59
N PRO A 140 -27.09 5.26 -2.53
CA PRO A 140 -28.15 4.58 -1.82
C PRO A 140 -29.26 4.31 -2.83
N ASP A 141 -29.71 3.06 -2.92
CA ASP A 141 -30.81 2.68 -3.79
C ASP A 141 -31.99 3.61 -3.50
N ASN A 142 -32.49 4.31 -4.52
CA ASN A 142 -33.74 5.09 -4.47
C ASN A 142 -34.96 4.17 -4.42
N ASN A 143 -34.91 3.10 -3.64
CA ASN A 143 -36.07 2.30 -3.32
C ASN A 143 -36.57 2.82 -1.97
N GLY A 144 -37.48 3.80 -2.06
CA GLY A 144 -38.18 4.39 -0.92
C GLY A 144 -39.04 3.41 -0.15
#